data_AF-A0AAZ3PQE3-F1
#
_entry.id   AF-A0AAZ3PQE3-F1
#
_cell.length_a   1.000
_cell.length_b   1.000
_cell.length_c   1.000
_cell.angle_alpha   90.00
_cell.angle_beta   90.00
_cell.angle_gamma   90.00
#
_symmetry.space_group_name_H-M   'P 1'
#
loop_
_entity.id
_entity.type
_entity.pdbx_description
1 polymer ?
#
loop_
_entity_poly.entity_id
_entity_poly.type
_entity_poly.pdbx_seq_one_letter_code
_entity_poly.pdbx_strand_id
1 'polypeptide(L)'
;MGPRSHHTSQEGEAFCLRDESTLVRKVQINPRTVAKDLVKMLEETGTKVFISTVKRVLYRQNLKGHSARKNLLLQNRHRKARLQFATAHGNKDCTFWRNVLWSDETKIELFGHNNHPYVWRKKGEACKPKNTIPTVKHGGGSIMLWGCFAAGRTGAFHKIDGIMRTENNVDILKQHLKTSVRKLKLGCKWVFQINNDPKHTSKVVAKWLKDNKVNVLEWPSQSPDLNPIQNLWAELKKRV
;
A
#
# COMPACT_ATOMS: atom_id res chain seq x y z
N MET A 1 -57.79 30.92 38.00
CA MET A 1 -57.65 30.80 36.54
C MET A 1 -56.33 31.43 36.14
N GLY A 2 -55.28 30.62 35.93
CA GLY A 2 -54.00 31.08 35.40
C GLY A 2 -53.79 30.47 34.02
N PRO A 3 -53.33 31.22 32.99
CA PRO A 3 -53.32 30.74 31.62
C PRO A 3 -52.25 29.66 31.43
N ARG A 4 -52.65 28.55 30.82
CA ARG A 4 -51.77 27.47 30.36
C ARG A 4 -50.81 28.04 29.30
N SER A 5 -49.52 27.98 29.59
CA SER A 5 -48.46 28.17 28.61
C SER A 5 -48.55 27.06 27.56
N HIS A 6 -48.90 27.44 26.34
CA HIS A 6 -48.81 26.57 25.17
C HIS A 6 -47.33 26.26 24.92
N HIS A 7 -46.94 25.00 25.13
CA HIS A 7 -45.71 24.47 24.57
C HIS A 7 -45.87 24.41 23.06
N THR A 8 -45.24 25.34 22.35
CA THR A 8 -45.02 25.26 20.90
C THR A 8 -44.06 24.11 20.64
N SER A 9 -44.61 22.98 20.19
CA SER A 9 -43.85 21.90 19.57
C SER A 9 -43.09 22.47 18.37
N GLN A 10 -41.76 22.42 18.40
CA GLN A 10 -40.94 22.60 17.19
C GLN A 10 -41.21 21.42 16.26
N GLU A 11 -42.12 21.61 15.31
CA GLU A 11 -42.26 20.73 14.15
C GLU A 11 -40.98 20.84 13.32
N GLY A 12 -40.20 19.75 13.25
CA GLY A 12 -39.04 19.69 12.38
C GLY A 12 -39.48 19.61 10.91
N GLU A 13 -38.76 20.26 10.01
CA GLU A 13 -39.03 20.20 8.58
C GLU A 13 -38.90 18.77 8.04
N ALA A 14 -39.78 18.39 7.11
CA ALA A 14 -39.78 17.08 6.48
C ALA A 14 -38.61 16.94 5.48
N PHE A 15 -37.89 15.81 5.54
CA PHE A 15 -36.77 15.52 4.64
C PHE A 15 -37.18 15.58 3.17
N CYS A 16 -36.54 16.45 2.41
CA CYS A 16 -36.89 16.76 1.02
C CYS A 16 -35.76 16.48 0.01
N LEU A 17 -36.04 16.65 -1.28
CA LEU A 17 -35.05 16.47 -2.36
C LEU A 17 -33.85 17.44 -2.25
N ARG A 18 -34.06 18.61 -1.62
CA ARG A 18 -32.98 19.56 -1.33
C ARG A 18 -32.00 18.99 -0.32
N ASP A 19 -32.48 18.31 0.71
CA ASP A 19 -31.65 17.68 1.74
C ASP A 19 -30.86 16.52 1.16
N GLU A 20 -31.50 15.70 0.30
CA GLU A 20 -30.83 14.65 -0.46
C GLU A 20 -29.69 15.22 -1.33
N SER A 21 -29.96 16.29 -2.09
CA SER A 21 -28.96 16.94 -2.94
C SER A 21 -27.80 17.50 -2.10
N THR A 22 -28.10 18.05 -0.93
CA THR A 22 -27.12 18.61 0.00
C THR A 22 -26.22 17.53 0.60
N LEU A 23 -26.81 16.38 1.01
CA LEU A 23 -26.09 15.22 1.50
C LEU A 23 -25.09 14.69 0.45
N VAL A 24 -25.55 14.50 -0.78
CA VAL A 24 -24.74 13.97 -1.88
C VAL A 24 -23.58 14.91 -2.18
N ARG A 25 -23.86 16.21 -2.33
CA ARG A 25 -22.83 17.23 -2.59
C ARG A 25 -21.77 17.27 -1.48
N LYS A 26 -22.19 17.19 -0.22
CA LYS A 26 -21.26 17.22 0.92
C LYS A 26 -20.32 16.01 0.92
N VAL A 27 -20.86 14.81 0.67
CA VAL A 27 -20.06 13.58 0.59
C VAL A 27 -19.13 13.58 -0.63
N GLN A 28 -19.54 14.14 -1.77
CA GLN A 28 -18.66 14.26 -2.94
C GLN A 28 -17.49 15.22 -2.69
N ILE A 29 -17.72 16.33 -1.98
CA ILE A 29 -16.66 17.29 -1.62
C ILE A 29 -15.73 16.69 -0.56
N ASN A 30 -16.28 16.02 0.45
CA ASN A 30 -15.52 15.37 1.51
C ASN A 30 -15.99 13.93 1.74
N PRO A 31 -15.40 12.95 1.02
CA PRO A 31 -15.77 11.54 1.15
C PRO A 31 -15.49 10.92 2.52
N ARG A 32 -14.82 11.65 3.43
CA ARG A 32 -14.53 11.19 4.80
C ARG A 32 -15.59 11.61 5.82
N THR A 33 -16.59 12.42 5.44
CA THR A 33 -17.67 12.82 6.35
C THR A 33 -18.45 11.60 6.82
N VAL A 34 -18.59 11.43 8.14
CA VAL A 34 -19.33 10.30 8.70
C VAL A 34 -20.83 10.59 8.74
N ALA A 35 -21.65 9.53 8.67
CA ALA A 35 -23.10 9.68 8.66
C ALA A 35 -23.67 10.44 9.87
N LYS A 36 -22.98 10.42 11.02
CA LYS A 36 -23.35 11.21 12.20
C LYS A 36 -23.22 12.71 11.96
N ASP A 37 -22.16 13.15 11.30
CA ASP A 37 -21.94 14.57 10.99
C ASP A 37 -22.98 15.07 9.97
N LEU A 38 -23.38 14.20 9.04
CA LEU A 38 -24.44 14.50 8.08
C LEU A 38 -25.82 14.65 8.74
N VAL A 39 -26.12 13.82 9.74
CA VAL A 39 -27.35 13.98 10.56
C VAL A 39 -27.31 15.30 11.30
N LYS A 40 -26.20 15.59 12.01
CA LYS A 40 -26.04 16.84 12.75
C LYS A 40 -26.19 18.08 11.86
N MET A 41 -25.61 18.05 10.66
CA MET A 41 -25.73 19.13 9.68
C MET A 41 -27.18 19.37 9.24
N LEU A 42 -27.96 18.29 9.06
CA LEU A 42 -29.38 18.43 8.72
C LEU A 42 -30.22 18.89 9.91
N GLU A 43 -29.88 18.47 11.12
CA GLU A 43 -30.51 18.94 12.36
C GLU A 43 -30.28 20.45 12.57
N GLU A 44 -29.07 20.95 12.27
CA GLU A 44 -28.74 22.38 12.30
C GLU A 44 -29.57 23.20 11.29
N THR A 45 -29.98 22.58 10.18
CA THR A 45 -30.90 23.18 9.19
C THR A 45 -32.38 22.93 9.49
N GLY A 46 -32.72 22.39 10.67
CA GLY A 46 -34.12 22.16 11.09
C GLY A 46 -34.74 20.83 10.63
N THR A 47 -33.98 19.99 9.94
CA THR A 47 -34.44 18.69 9.42
C THR A 47 -33.93 17.54 10.30
N LYS A 48 -34.83 16.91 11.06
CA LYS A 48 -34.48 15.75 11.88
C LYS A 48 -34.49 14.47 11.05
N VAL A 49 -33.34 13.80 10.95
CA VAL A 49 -33.23 12.52 10.23
C VAL A 49 -32.46 11.47 11.02
N PHE A 50 -32.77 10.20 10.75
CA PHE A 50 -31.99 9.09 11.27
C PHE A 50 -30.80 8.75 10.37
N ILE A 51 -29.74 8.19 10.97
CA ILE A 51 -28.56 7.68 10.26
C ILE A 51 -28.94 6.70 9.14
N SER A 52 -29.97 5.87 9.35
CA SER A 52 -30.49 4.92 8.36
C SER A 52 -31.02 5.63 7.11
N THR A 53 -31.70 6.77 7.27
CA THR A 53 -32.19 7.61 6.17
C THR A 53 -31.03 8.16 5.34
N VAL A 54 -30.02 8.72 6.00
CA VAL A 54 -28.79 9.23 5.34
C VAL A 54 -28.09 8.12 4.57
N LYS A 55 -27.87 6.95 5.18
CA LYS A 55 -27.24 5.81 4.50
C LYS A 55 -28.04 5.33 3.29
N ARG A 56 -29.37 5.23 3.41
CA ARG A 56 -30.25 4.81 2.32
C ARG A 56 -30.15 5.75 1.13
N VAL A 57 -30.14 7.06 1.37
CA VAL A 57 -29.96 8.07 0.32
C VAL A 57 -28.61 7.92 -0.37
N LEU A 58 -27.51 7.81 0.38
CA LEU A 58 -26.17 7.59 -0.19
C LEU A 58 -26.10 6.30 -1.01
N TYR A 59 -26.72 5.21 -0.55
CA TYR A 59 -26.75 3.95 -1.30
C TYR A 59 -27.57 4.03 -2.59
N ARG A 60 -28.69 4.77 -2.61
CA ARG A 60 -29.47 5.02 -3.85
C ARG A 60 -28.64 5.77 -4.89
N GLN A 61 -27.73 6.62 -4.43
CA GLN A 61 -26.80 7.39 -5.28
C GLN A 61 -25.49 6.63 -5.56
N ASN A 62 -25.45 5.32 -5.26
CA ASN A 62 -24.29 4.44 -5.42
C ASN A 62 -23.02 4.87 -4.65
N LEU A 63 -23.18 5.69 -3.59
CA LEU A 63 -22.12 6.09 -2.68
C LEU A 63 -22.06 5.10 -1.51
N LYS A 64 -21.09 4.17 -1.59
CA LYS A 64 -20.90 3.10 -0.60
C LYS A 64 -19.69 3.38 0.29
N GLY A 65 -19.82 3.02 1.56
CA GLY A 65 -18.70 3.08 2.51
C GLY A 65 -17.65 2.03 2.18
N HIS A 66 -16.40 2.45 1.99
CA HIS A 66 -15.25 1.59 1.80
C HIS A 66 -14.09 2.06 2.67
N SER A 67 -13.22 1.13 3.08
CA SER A 67 -11.96 1.49 3.72
C SER A 67 -11.09 2.29 2.74
N ALA A 68 -10.59 3.44 3.18
CA ALA A 68 -9.67 4.25 2.38
C ALA A 68 -8.42 3.44 2.04
N ARG A 69 -8.03 3.41 0.76
CA ARG A 69 -6.79 2.75 0.33
C ARG A 69 -5.60 3.53 0.88
N LYS A 70 -4.67 2.84 1.54
CA LYS A 70 -3.36 3.41 1.86
C LYS A 70 -2.61 3.59 0.54
N ASN A 71 -2.23 4.82 0.22
CA ASN A 71 -1.41 5.13 -0.95
C ASN A 71 -0.22 5.99 -0.52
N LEU A 72 0.90 5.87 -1.24
CA LEU A 72 2.08 6.69 -1.01
C LEU A 72 1.77 8.16 -1.30
N LEU A 73 2.15 9.03 -0.38
CA LEU A 73 2.06 10.48 -0.58
C LEU A 73 3.19 10.92 -1.51
N LEU A 74 2.89 10.95 -2.81
CA LEU A 74 3.84 11.38 -3.83
C LEU A 74 3.86 12.90 -3.98
N GLN A 75 5.06 13.48 -3.88
CA GLN A 75 5.31 14.87 -4.27
C GLN A 75 5.23 15.04 -5.80
N ASN A 76 4.98 16.26 -6.28
CA ASN A 76 4.86 16.54 -7.71
C ASN A 76 6.11 16.12 -8.51
N ARG A 77 7.31 16.26 -7.94
CA ARG A 77 8.55 15.78 -8.57
C ARG A 77 8.54 14.26 -8.81
N HIS A 78 8.01 13.47 -7.88
CA HIS A 78 7.92 12.01 -8.04
C HIS A 78 6.89 11.65 -9.11
N ARG A 79 5.75 12.36 -9.16
CA ARG A 79 4.73 12.15 -10.19
C ARG A 79 5.28 12.41 -11.60
N LYS A 80 6.02 13.51 -11.78
CA LYS A 80 6.66 13.85 -13.06
C LYS A 80 7.67 12.79 -13.50
N ALA A 81 8.56 12.36 -12.61
CA ALA A 81 9.55 11.32 -12.90
C ALA A 81 8.88 9.98 -13.26
N ARG A 82 7.82 9.59 -12.52
CA ARG A 82 7.05 8.37 -12.82
C ARG A 82 6.37 8.43 -14.18
N LEU A 83 5.76 9.57 -14.52
CA LEU A 83 5.14 9.76 -15.83
C LEU A 83 6.17 9.70 -16.95
N GLN A 84 7.33 10.36 -16.79
CA GLN A 84 8.43 10.29 -17.74
C GLN A 84 8.91 8.85 -17.96
N PHE A 85 9.13 8.11 -16.87
CA PHE A 85 9.51 6.70 -16.94
C PHE A 85 8.46 5.87 -17.69
N ALA A 86 7.18 5.99 -17.33
CA ALA A 86 6.09 5.26 -17.96
C ALA A 86 5.96 5.58 -19.45
N THR A 87 6.04 6.85 -19.84
CA THR A 87 5.98 7.27 -21.25
C THR A 87 7.19 6.76 -22.04
N ALA A 88 8.40 6.86 -21.48
CA ALA A 88 9.63 6.40 -22.15
C ALA A 88 9.68 4.87 -22.35
N HIS A 89 9.00 4.11 -21.48
CA HIS A 89 9.03 2.65 -21.50
C HIS A 89 7.72 2.01 -22.01
N GLY A 90 6.67 2.80 -22.28
CA GLY A 90 5.35 2.31 -22.70
C GLY A 90 5.35 1.53 -24.03
N ASN A 91 6.29 1.86 -24.93
CA ASN A 91 6.44 1.20 -26.24
C ASN A 91 7.55 0.13 -26.25
N LYS A 92 8.11 -0.24 -25.09
CA LYS A 92 9.11 -1.32 -25.02
C LYS A 92 8.44 -2.67 -25.27
N ASP A 93 9.09 -3.52 -26.04
CA ASP A 93 8.58 -4.84 -26.38
C ASP A 93 8.62 -5.81 -25.19
N CYS A 94 7.90 -6.92 -25.32
CA CYS A 94 7.90 -7.97 -24.29
C CYS A 94 9.29 -8.58 -24.09
N THR A 95 10.13 -8.62 -25.13
CA THR A 95 11.48 -9.16 -25.08
C THR A 95 12.36 -8.33 -24.15
N PHE A 96 12.27 -7.00 -24.21
CA PHE A 96 12.95 -6.10 -23.28
C PHE A 96 12.56 -6.44 -21.85
N TRP A 97 11.25 -6.45 -21.53
CA TRP A 97 10.76 -6.71 -20.18
C TRP A 97 11.12 -8.10 -19.64
N ARG A 98 11.17 -9.11 -20.52
CA ARG A 98 11.63 -10.47 -20.19
C ARG A 98 13.12 -10.53 -19.84
N ASN A 99 13.91 -9.58 -20.35
CA ASN A 99 15.34 -9.46 -20.10
C ASN A 99 15.70 -8.43 -19.01
N VAL A 100 14.71 -7.89 -18.30
CA VAL A 100 14.95 -7.08 -17.09
C VAL A 100 15.11 -8.03 -15.90
N LEU A 101 16.24 -7.89 -15.19
CA LEU A 101 16.47 -8.51 -13.90
C LEU A 101 16.00 -7.56 -12.80
N TRP A 102 14.84 -7.87 -12.24
CA TRP A 102 14.24 -7.13 -11.13
C TRP A 102 14.90 -7.54 -9.83
N SER A 103 15.19 -6.58 -8.94
CA SER A 103 15.72 -6.86 -7.62
C SER A 103 15.12 -5.94 -6.57
N ASP A 104 15.06 -6.42 -5.34
CA ASP A 104 14.69 -5.62 -4.17
C ASP A 104 15.02 -6.37 -2.88
N GLU A 105 14.89 -5.66 -1.77
CA GLU A 105 14.94 -6.23 -0.44
C GLU A 105 13.56 -6.32 0.21
N THR A 106 13.31 -7.39 0.97
CA THR A 106 12.13 -7.47 1.82
C THR A 106 12.49 -7.91 3.23
N LYS A 107 11.78 -7.34 4.20
CA LYS A 107 11.72 -7.84 5.57
C LYS A 107 10.52 -8.77 5.70
N ILE A 108 10.74 -9.96 6.26
CA ILE A 108 9.67 -10.89 6.69
C ILE A 108 9.73 -10.96 8.21
N GLU A 109 8.61 -10.64 8.85
CA GLU A 109 8.46 -10.70 10.31
C GLU A 109 7.99 -12.10 10.69
N LEU A 110 8.64 -12.73 11.67
CA LEU A 110 8.27 -14.08 12.11
C LEU A 110 6.94 -14.09 12.88
N PHE A 111 6.62 -12.99 13.56
CA PHE A 111 5.33 -12.75 14.19
C PHE A 111 4.66 -11.58 13.48
N GLY A 112 4.18 -11.81 12.26
CA GLY A 112 3.51 -10.78 11.47
C GLY A 112 2.22 -10.31 12.12
N HIS A 113 2.04 -9.00 12.24
CA HIS A 113 0.85 -8.35 12.82
C HIS A 113 -0.46 -8.54 12.02
N ASN A 114 -0.48 -9.36 10.97
CA ASN A 114 -1.50 -9.30 9.93
C ASN A 114 -2.50 -10.45 9.91
N ASN A 115 -2.33 -11.47 10.74
CA ASN A 115 -3.38 -12.46 10.96
C ASN A 115 -4.13 -12.12 12.24
N HIS A 116 -5.33 -11.55 12.07
CA HIS A 116 -6.36 -11.50 13.11
C HIS A 116 -7.33 -12.67 12.88
N PRO A 117 -7.00 -13.90 13.32
CA PRO A 117 -7.91 -15.02 13.26
C PRO A 117 -9.23 -14.66 13.94
N TYR A 118 -10.31 -15.09 13.30
CA TYR A 118 -11.64 -15.00 13.88
C TYR A 118 -11.75 -15.96 15.06
N VAL A 119 -12.22 -15.47 16.21
CA VAL A 119 -12.41 -16.29 17.42
C VAL A 119 -13.87 -16.25 17.83
N TRP A 120 -14.50 -17.43 17.93
CA TRP A 120 -15.82 -17.59 18.53
C TRP A 120 -15.66 -17.65 20.06
N ARG A 121 -16.25 -16.72 20.81
CA ARG A 121 -16.16 -16.67 22.28
C ARG A 121 -17.41 -16.08 22.92
N LYS A 122 -17.68 -16.44 24.19
CA LYS A 122 -18.79 -15.85 24.95
C LYS A 122 -18.42 -14.44 25.46
N LYS A 123 -19.43 -13.63 25.78
CA LYS A 123 -19.25 -12.27 26.35
C LYS A 123 -18.47 -12.37 27.67
N GLY A 124 -17.40 -11.59 27.80
CA GLY A 124 -16.50 -11.59 28.97
C GLY A 124 -15.27 -12.50 28.85
N GLU A 125 -15.19 -13.37 27.84
CA GLU A 125 -14.06 -14.30 27.70
C GLU A 125 -12.89 -13.72 26.86
N ALA A 126 -12.86 -12.41 26.69
CA ALA A 126 -11.99 -11.76 25.72
C ALA A 126 -10.49 -11.92 26.01
N CYS A 127 -10.13 -12.02 27.29
CA CYS A 127 -8.75 -12.11 27.75
C CYS A 127 -8.30 -13.54 28.06
N LYS A 128 -9.13 -14.56 27.84
CA LYS A 128 -8.73 -15.95 28.04
C LYS A 128 -7.60 -16.29 27.06
N PRO A 129 -6.51 -16.97 27.46
CA PRO A 129 -5.40 -17.31 26.57
C PRO A 129 -5.81 -18.06 25.29
N LYS A 130 -6.87 -18.88 25.36
CA LYS A 130 -7.45 -19.58 24.20
C LYS A 130 -8.14 -18.65 23.19
N ASN A 131 -8.46 -17.41 23.60
CA ASN A 131 -9.19 -16.41 22.84
C ASN A 131 -8.34 -15.17 22.51
N THR A 132 -7.04 -15.21 22.80
CA THR A 132 -6.07 -14.16 22.52
C THR A 132 -4.94 -14.72 21.67
N ILE A 133 -4.28 -13.84 20.94
CA ILE A 133 -3.08 -14.19 20.17
C ILE A 133 -1.89 -13.70 21.00
N PRO A 134 -0.88 -14.53 21.25
CA PRO A 134 0.34 -14.08 21.91
C PRO A 134 0.96 -12.93 21.12
N THR A 135 1.18 -11.80 21.77
CA THR A 135 1.91 -10.65 21.19
C THR A 135 3.23 -10.50 21.92
N VAL A 136 4.33 -10.46 21.18
CA VAL A 136 5.65 -10.12 21.73
C VAL A 136 5.77 -8.61 21.86
N LYS A 137 6.12 -8.10 23.05
CA LYS A 137 6.22 -6.65 23.30
C LYS A 137 7.28 -6.01 22.39
N HIS A 138 8.39 -6.70 22.13
CA HIS A 138 9.47 -6.36 21.22
C HIS A 138 10.12 -7.67 20.75
N GLY A 139 10.59 -7.77 19.50
CA GLY A 139 11.51 -8.84 19.12
C GLY A 139 10.89 -10.19 18.72
N GLY A 140 9.87 -10.17 17.87
CA GLY A 140 9.46 -11.39 17.16
C GLY A 140 10.54 -11.94 16.22
N GLY A 141 11.59 -11.17 15.96
CA GLY A 141 12.60 -11.49 14.96
C GLY A 141 12.09 -11.23 13.55
N SER A 142 13.01 -10.90 12.67
CA SER A 142 12.72 -10.70 11.25
C SER A 142 13.90 -11.13 10.44
N ILE A 143 13.63 -11.72 9.28
CA ILE A 143 14.65 -11.98 8.28
C ILE A 143 14.62 -10.87 7.24
N MET A 144 15.79 -10.33 6.94
CA MET A 144 15.99 -9.44 5.79
C MET A 144 16.50 -10.28 4.63
N LEU A 145 15.87 -10.12 3.48
CA LEU A 145 16.14 -10.93 2.30
C LEU A 145 16.39 -9.99 1.13
N TRP A 146 17.46 -10.24 0.38
CA TRP A 146 17.65 -9.72 -0.97
C TRP A 146 17.25 -10.80 -1.96
N GLY A 147 16.59 -10.42 -3.05
CA GLY A 147 16.39 -11.34 -4.14
C GLY A 147 16.24 -10.65 -5.47
N CYS A 148 16.32 -11.46 -6.52
CA CYS A 148 16.09 -11.01 -7.88
C CYS A 148 15.32 -12.04 -8.68
N PHE A 149 14.63 -11.59 -9.72
CA PHE A 149 13.96 -12.47 -10.68
C PHE A 149 13.83 -11.81 -12.04
N ALA A 150 13.59 -12.63 -13.07
CA ALA A 150 13.19 -12.18 -14.39
C ALA A 150 11.93 -12.94 -14.81
N ALA A 151 11.32 -12.55 -15.94
CA ALA A 151 10.03 -13.10 -16.36
C ALA A 151 9.96 -14.64 -16.40
N GLY A 152 11.07 -15.32 -16.71
CA GLY A 152 11.09 -16.78 -16.79
C GLY A 152 11.13 -17.51 -15.45
N ARG A 153 11.82 -16.97 -14.44
CA ARG A 153 12.11 -17.67 -13.17
C ARG A 153 12.80 -16.78 -12.13
N THR A 154 12.85 -17.29 -10.90
CA THR A 154 13.59 -16.69 -9.78
C THR A 154 15.11 -16.79 -9.96
N GLY A 155 15.79 -15.70 -9.64
CA GLY A 155 17.24 -15.61 -9.57
C GLY A 155 17.76 -16.05 -8.19
N ALA A 156 18.85 -15.43 -7.76
CA ALA A 156 19.38 -15.64 -6.43
C ALA A 156 18.48 -15.05 -5.35
N PHE A 157 18.53 -15.70 -4.18
CA PHE A 157 17.80 -15.33 -2.99
C PHE A 157 18.78 -15.44 -1.82
N HIS A 158 19.00 -14.34 -1.12
CA HIS A 158 20.09 -14.21 -0.14
C HIS A 158 19.58 -13.59 1.16
N LYS A 159 19.85 -14.26 2.27
CA LYS A 159 19.59 -13.73 3.61
C LYS A 159 20.65 -12.69 3.95
N ILE A 160 20.21 -11.50 4.31
CA ILE A 160 21.07 -10.43 4.81
C ILE A 160 21.15 -10.56 6.32
N ASP A 161 22.36 -10.77 6.85
CA ASP A 161 22.59 -10.80 8.28
C ASP A 161 22.70 -9.36 8.82
N GLY A 162 21.80 -9.01 9.74
CA GLY A 162 21.74 -7.69 10.37
C GLY A 162 21.15 -6.58 9.48
N ILE A 163 21.61 -5.36 9.70
CA ILE A 163 21.17 -4.18 8.94
C ILE A 163 21.93 -4.14 7.61
N MET A 164 21.20 -4.02 6.50
CA MET A 164 21.82 -3.85 5.19
C MET A 164 22.58 -2.52 5.12
N ARG A 165 23.91 -2.60 4.95
CA ARG A 165 24.79 -1.45 4.70
C ARG A 165 25.21 -1.40 3.24
N THR A 166 25.82 -0.27 2.86
CA THR A 166 26.33 -0.06 1.50
C THR A 166 27.40 -1.09 1.11
N GLU A 167 28.29 -1.49 2.03
CA GLU A 167 29.32 -2.49 1.71
C GLU A 167 28.69 -3.86 1.39
N ASN A 168 27.72 -4.29 2.21
CA ASN A 168 27.00 -5.56 2.02
C ASN A 168 26.33 -5.63 0.64
N ASN A 169 25.85 -4.50 0.12
CA ASN A 169 25.19 -4.44 -1.17
C ASN A 169 26.14 -4.84 -2.32
N VAL A 170 27.35 -4.28 -2.33
CA VAL A 170 28.33 -4.58 -3.38
C VAL A 170 28.70 -6.06 -3.38
N ASP A 171 28.86 -6.66 -2.19
CA ASP A 171 29.22 -8.07 -2.08
C ASP A 171 28.07 -9.00 -2.50
N ILE A 172 26.82 -8.64 -2.16
CA ILE A 172 25.64 -9.33 -2.67
C ILE A 172 25.60 -9.26 -4.20
N LEU A 173 25.81 -8.08 -4.80
CA LEU A 173 25.81 -7.92 -6.25
C LEU A 173 26.96 -8.70 -6.90
N LYS A 174 28.16 -8.68 -6.33
CA LYS A 174 29.32 -9.46 -6.81
C LYS A 174 29.03 -10.95 -6.88
N GLN A 175 28.45 -11.50 -5.81
CA GLN A 175 28.18 -12.93 -5.71
C GLN A 175 27.01 -13.37 -6.59
N HIS A 176 25.93 -12.59 -6.58
CA HIS A 176 24.62 -13.07 -7.02
C HIS A 176 24.16 -12.51 -8.36
N LEU A 177 24.61 -11.32 -8.77
CA LEU A 177 24.07 -10.64 -9.95
C LEU A 177 24.39 -11.42 -11.24
N LYS A 178 25.67 -11.57 -11.58
CA LYS A 178 26.11 -12.24 -12.82
C LYS A 178 25.74 -13.72 -12.82
N THR A 179 25.81 -14.37 -11.65
CA THR A 179 25.37 -15.75 -11.46
C THR A 179 23.89 -15.91 -11.79
N SER A 180 23.04 -15.00 -11.32
CA SER A 180 21.60 -14.99 -11.64
C SER A 180 21.35 -14.76 -13.12
N VAL A 181 22.01 -13.78 -13.75
CA VAL A 181 21.88 -13.52 -15.19
C VAL A 181 22.18 -14.78 -16.02
N ARG A 182 23.29 -15.47 -15.71
CA ARG A 182 23.69 -16.72 -16.38
C ARG A 182 22.68 -17.85 -16.11
N LYS A 183 22.31 -18.04 -14.84
CA LYS A 183 21.33 -19.06 -14.43
C LYS A 183 20.02 -18.85 -15.17
N LEU A 184 19.55 -17.61 -15.27
CA LEU A 184 18.30 -17.21 -15.89
C LEU A 184 18.35 -17.25 -17.43
N LYS A 185 19.54 -17.31 -18.03
CA LYS A 185 19.77 -17.26 -19.50
C LYS A 185 19.23 -15.96 -20.11
N LEU A 186 19.47 -14.83 -19.45
CA LEU A 186 19.09 -13.53 -20.01
C LEU A 186 19.96 -13.20 -21.22
N GLY A 187 19.38 -12.52 -22.21
CA GLY A 187 20.07 -12.15 -23.44
C GLY A 187 21.21 -11.14 -23.21
N CYS A 188 22.04 -10.94 -24.23
CA CYS A 188 23.21 -10.06 -24.16
C CYS A 188 22.87 -8.60 -23.80
N LYS A 189 21.63 -8.15 -24.05
CA LYS A 189 21.13 -6.79 -23.76
C LYS A 189 20.27 -6.73 -22.50
N TRP A 190 20.51 -7.61 -21.53
CA TRP A 190 19.81 -7.58 -20.25
C TRP A 190 20.01 -6.26 -19.51
N VAL A 191 19.03 -5.89 -18.70
CA VAL A 191 19.03 -4.65 -17.91
C VAL A 191 18.79 -5.02 -16.45
N PHE A 192 19.52 -4.37 -15.54
CA PHE A 192 19.35 -4.54 -14.12
C PHE A 192 18.46 -3.44 -13.54
N GLN A 193 17.44 -3.82 -12.78
CA GLN A 193 16.64 -2.87 -12.01
C GLN A 193 17.05 -2.92 -10.54
N ILE A 194 17.37 -1.76 -9.98
CA ILE A 194 17.60 -1.50 -8.56
C ILE A 194 16.91 -0.20 -8.19
N ASN A 195 16.39 -0.10 -6.97
CA ASN A 195 15.67 1.10 -6.53
C ASN A 195 16.65 2.25 -6.16
N ASN A 196 16.16 3.49 -6.07
CA ASN A 196 16.98 4.68 -5.78
C ASN A 196 17.21 4.94 -4.28
N ASP A 197 17.19 3.91 -3.43
CA ASP A 197 17.57 4.07 -2.02
C ASP A 197 19.01 4.60 -1.93
N PRO A 198 19.31 5.58 -1.05
CA PRO A 198 20.66 6.13 -0.87
C PRO A 198 21.79 5.08 -0.82
N LYS A 199 21.53 3.89 -0.25
CA LYS A 199 22.52 2.80 -0.20
C LYS A 199 22.87 2.23 -1.58
N HIS A 200 21.91 2.22 -2.51
CA HIS A 200 22.05 1.75 -3.88
C HIS A 200 22.64 2.83 -4.80
N THR A 201 22.44 4.10 -4.48
CA THR A 201 22.99 5.24 -5.24
C THR A 201 24.36 5.71 -4.74
N SER A 202 24.98 4.97 -3.81
CA SER A 202 26.31 5.31 -3.27
C SER A 202 27.39 5.28 -4.36
N LYS A 203 28.47 6.06 -4.18
CA LYS A 203 29.59 6.10 -5.13
C LYS A 203 30.22 4.73 -5.36
N VAL A 204 30.28 3.89 -4.32
CA VAL A 204 30.88 2.55 -4.38
C VAL A 204 30.03 1.62 -5.25
N VAL A 205 28.71 1.59 -5.05
CA VAL A 205 27.79 0.77 -5.85
C VAL A 205 27.76 1.25 -7.30
N ALA A 206 27.65 2.57 -7.51
CA ALA A 206 27.67 3.15 -8.86
C ALA A 206 28.97 2.83 -9.61
N LYS A 207 30.13 2.94 -8.93
CA LYS A 207 31.42 2.55 -9.50
C LYS A 207 31.45 1.07 -9.85
N TRP A 208 31.02 0.20 -8.96
CA TRP A 208 31.02 -1.24 -9.20
C TRP A 208 30.14 -1.63 -10.40
N LEU A 209 28.94 -1.06 -10.52
CA LEU A 209 28.04 -1.30 -11.65
C LEU A 209 28.67 -0.86 -12.97
N LYS A 210 29.33 0.32 -12.98
CA LYS A 210 30.05 0.84 -14.14
C LYS A 210 31.23 -0.05 -14.53
N ASP A 211 32.09 -0.40 -13.57
CA ASP A 211 33.27 -1.26 -13.80
C ASP A 211 32.86 -2.65 -14.33
N ASN A 212 31.69 -3.14 -13.92
CA ASN A 212 31.15 -4.43 -14.34
C ASN A 212 30.29 -4.38 -15.62
N LYS A 213 30.19 -3.21 -16.27
CA LYS A 213 29.40 -2.98 -17.49
C LYS A 213 27.93 -3.40 -17.34
N VAL A 214 27.35 -3.11 -16.17
CA VAL A 214 25.94 -3.41 -15.88
C VAL A 214 25.08 -2.25 -16.39
N ASN A 215 24.16 -2.55 -17.30
CA ASN A 215 23.16 -1.58 -17.74
C ASN A 215 22.06 -1.49 -16.68
N VAL A 216 21.89 -0.32 -16.08
CA VAL A 216 20.88 -0.09 -15.03
C VAL A 216 19.64 0.55 -15.64
N LEU A 217 18.47 0.04 -15.29
CA LEU A 217 17.19 0.62 -15.68
C LEU A 217 16.99 1.93 -14.94
N GLU A 218 16.63 2.99 -15.66
CA GLU A 218 16.20 4.24 -15.02
C GLU A 218 15.00 3.94 -14.12
N TRP A 219 15.04 4.41 -12.86
CA TRP A 219 13.99 4.09 -11.90
C TRP A 219 13.44 5.36 -11.24
N PRO A 220 12.11 5.57 -11.20
CA PRO A 220 11.54 6.67 -10.45
C PRO A 220 11.44 6.35 -8.95
N SER A 221 11.88 7.28 -8.10
CA SER A 221 11.80 7.13 -6.63
C SER A 221 10.36 6.89 -6.13
N GLN A 222 10.21 6.20 -5.00
CA GLN A 222 8.91 5.86 -4.38
C GLN A 222 7.95 5.12 -5.32
N SER A 223 8.47 4.18 -6.11
CA SER A 223 7.67 3.44 -7.09
C SER A 223 7.67 1.92 -6.89
N PRO A 224 7.31 1.42 -5.69
CA PRO A 224 7.25 -0.03 -5.46
C PRO A 224 6.20 -0.72 -6.35
N ASP A 225 5.13 -0.02 -6.70
CA ASP A 225 4.05 -0.52 -7.57
C ASP A 225 4.51 -0.78 -9.02
N LEU A 226 5.60 -0.15 -9.45
CA LEU A 226 6.19 -0.41 -10.77
C LEU A 226 7.14 -1.62 -10.75
N ASN A 227 7.59 -2.07 -9.56
CA ASN A 227 8.52 -3.18 -9.42
C ASN A 227 7.74 -4.50 -9.19
N PRO A 228 7.68 -5.41 -10.18
CA PRO A 228 6.90 -6.64 -10.07
C PRO A 228 7.42 -7.60 -8.99
N ILE A 229 8.65 -7.41 -8.46
CA ILE A 229 9.15 -8.23 -7.35
C ILE A 229 8.34 -8.02 -6.06
N GLN A 230 7.66 -6.88 -5.91
CA GLN A 230 6.74 -6.66 -4.78
C GLN A 230 5.60 -7.68 -4.78
N ASN A 231 5.12 -8.08 -5.96
CA ASN A 231 4.11 -9.11 -6.09
C ASN A 231 4.67 -10.48 -5.67
N LEU A 232 5.92 -10.77 -6.03
CA LEU A 232 6.62 -11.99 -5.60
C LEU A 232 6.80 -12.02 -4.08
N TRP A 233 7.16 -10.90 -3.45
CA TRP A 233 7.22 -10.78 -2.00
C TRP A 233 5.88 -10.96 -1.31
N ALA A 234 4.80 -10.42 -1.89
CA ALA A 234 3.46 -10.63 -1.38
C ALA A 234 3.08 -12.12 -1.40
N GLU A 235 3.42 -12.84 -2.48
CA GLU A 235 3.17 -14.28 -2.58
C GLU A 235 4.02 -15.09 -1.61
N LEU A 236 5.31 -14.75 -1.47
CA LEU A 236 6.19 -15.41 -0.51
C LEU A 236 5.67 -15.26 0.92
N LYS A 237 5.28 -14.04 1.33
CA LYS A 237 4.76 -13.75 2.68
C LYS A 237 3.42 -14.41 2.98
N LYS A 238 2.64 -14.82 1.97
CA LYS A 238 1.40 -15.57 2.18
C LYS A 238 1.65 -17.05 2.51
N ARG A 239 2.82 -17.57 2.14
CA ARG A 239 3.20 -18.98 2.31
C ARG A 239 4.01 -19.24 3.58
N VAL A 240 4.41 -18.18 4.28
CA VAL A 240 5.10 -18.19 5.58
C VAL A 240 4.07 -17.89 6.65
#